data_AF-A0A6I3E283-F1
#
_entry.id   AF-A0A6I3E283-F1
#
_cell.length_a   1.000
_cell.length_b   1.000
_cell.length_c   1.000
_cell.angle_alpha   90.00
_cell.angle_beta   90.00
_cell.angle_gamma   90.00
#
_symmetry.space_group_name_H-M   'P 1'
#
loop_
_entity.id
_entity.type
_entity.pdbx_description
1 polymer ?
#
loop_
_entity_poly.entity_id
_entity_poly.type
_entity_poly.pdbx_seq_one_letter_code
_entity_poly.pdbx_strand_id
1 'polypeptide(L)'
;TREGNDLFLEMTETGVINKTALVFGQMDEPPGTRLRVALSALTMAEYFRDVQKQDVLLFIDNIFRFTQAGSEVSTLLGRMPSAVGYQPTLADEMGQLQERITSTRGHSITSMQAIYVPADDITDPAPHTTFAHLDATTVLSRPISELGIYPAVDPLDSTSRILDPRYIGEHHFRVANRIKQILQRYKDLQDIIAILGIDELSEEDRILVGRARRIQRFLSQNTFVAKVFTGIDGSFVPLSETIAAFEALADGKYDHVPEQAFFMCGGLEDVERKAAELAKL
;
A
#
# COMPACT_ATOMS: atom_id res chain seq x y z
N THR A 1 9.26 -10.20 -21.13
CA THR A 1 7.83 -9.85 -20.94
C THR A 1 7.65 -8.36 -21.10
N ARG A 2 6.41 -7.89 -21.33
CA ARG A 2 6.09 -6.47 -21.57
C ARG A 2 6.44 -5.59 -20.37
N GLU A 3 5.99 -5.96 -19.17
CA GLU A 3 6.19 -5.15 -17.94
C GLU A 3 7.66 -5.03 -17.52
N GLY A 4 8.44 -6.11 -17.58
CA GLY A 4 9.87 -6.06 -17.26
C GLY A 4 10.68 -5.20 -18.24
N ASN A 5 10.28 -5.17 -19.50
CA ASN A 5 10.89 -4.30 -20.51
C ASN A 5 10.51 -2.84 -20.31
N ASP A 6 9.22 -2.55 -20.06
CA ASP A 6 8.73 -1.20 -19.80
C ASP A 6 9.43 -0.60 -18.56
N LEU A 7 9.57 -1.38 -17.48
CA LEU A 7 10.30 -0.97 -16.27
C LEU A 7 11.78 -0.68 -16.55
N PHE A 8 12.44 -1.52 -17.36
CA PHE A 8 13.84 -1.31 -17.72
C PHE A 8 14.03 -0.03 -18.54
N LEU A 9 13.15 0.22 -19.51
CA LEU A 9 13.18 1.44 -20.32
C LEU A 9 12.92 2.68 -19.45
N GLU A 10 11.89 2.66 -18.61
CA GLU A 10 11.56 3.77 -17.72
C GLU A 10 12.71 4.08 -16.74
N MET A 11 13.32 3.06 -16.14
CA MET A 11 14.49 3.23 -15.26
C MET A 11 15.72 3.76 -16.01
N THR A 12 15.84 3.45 -17.30
CA THR A 12 16.92 3.96 -18.15
C THR A 12 16.69 5.43 -18.49
N GLU A 13 15.48 5.80 -18.88
CA GLU A 13 15.09 7.19 -19.19
C GLU A 13 15.19 8.11 -17.98
N THR A 14 14.81 7.62 -16.80
CA THR A 14 14.89 8.36 -15.54
C THR A 14 16.31 8.37 -14.93
N GLY A 15 17.23 7.56 -15.46
CA GLY A 15 18.62 7.43 -14.98
C GLY A 15 18.78 6.64 -13.69
N VAL A 16 17.70 6.06 -13.15
CA VAL A 16 17.69 5.28 -11.90
C VAL A 16 18.37 3.92 -12.08
N ILE A 17 18.45 3.41 -13.32
CA ILE A 17 19.05 2.10 -13.63
C ILE A 17 20.48 1.93 -13.06
N ASN A 18 21.26 3.01 -12.95
CA ASN A 18 22.62 2.98 -12.41
C ASN A 18 22.69 2.69 -10.89
N LYS A 19 21.56 2.77 -10.19
CA LYS A 19 21.41 2.51 -8.76
C LYS A 19 20.55 1.28 -8.48
N THR A 20 20.20 0.52 -9.52
CA THR A 20 19.27 -0.61 -9.42
C THR A 20 19.92 -1.88 -9.95
N ALA A 21 19.71 -2.99 -9.23
CA ALA A 21 19.96 -4.33 -9.75
C ALA A 21 18.61 -4.97 -10.09
N LEU A 22 18.44 -5.42 -11.34
CA LEU A 22 17.22 -6.09 -11.79
C LEU A 22 17.47 -7.60 -11.88
N VAL A 23 16.63 -8.38 -11.21
CA VAL A 23 16.65 -9.84 -11.24
C VAL A 23 15.29 -10.33 -11.69
N PHE A 24 15.22 -10.88 -12.90
CA PHE A 24 13.97 -11.34 -13.50
C PHE A 24 13.86 -12.86 -13.46
N GLY A 25 12.66 -13.33 -13.12
CA GLY A 25 12.25 -14.74 -13.20
C GLY A 25 10.85 -14.76 -13.77
N GLN A 26 10.76 -14.81 -15.09
CA GLN A 26 9.54 -14.50 -15.83
C GLN A 26 8.51 -15.66 -15.75
N MET A 27 7.25 -15.39 -16.10
CA MET A 27 6.18 -16.40 -16.03
C MET A 27 6.36 -17.56 -17.00
N ASP A 28 7.06 -17.35 -18.11
CA ASP A 28 7.42 -18.37 -19.10
C ASP A 28 8.57 -19.28 -18.64
N GLU A 29 9.21 -18.96 -17.51
CA GLU A 29 10.27 -19.79 -16.95
C GLU A 29 9.73 -20.98 -16.14
N PRO A 30 10.48 -22.10 -16.09
CA PRO A 30 10.14 -23.25 -15.28
C PRO A 30 9.91 -22.88 -13.80
N PRO A 31 9.03 -23.62 -13.08
CA PRO A 31 8.72 -23.33 -11.68
C PRO A 31 9.96 -23.38 -10.77
N GLY A 32 10.97 -24.19 -11.11
CA GLY A 32 12.24 -24.20 -10.37
C GLY A 32 12.96 -22.85 -10.40
N THR A 33 12.95 -22.13 -11.53
CA THR A 33 13.57 -20.81 -11.64
C THR A 33 12.76 -19.77 -10.87
N ARG A 34 11.43 -19.75 -11.06
CA ARG A 34 10.51 -18.85 -10.32
C ARG A 34 10.59 -19.03 -8.80
N LEU A 35 10.80 -20.26 -8.33
CA LEU A 35 10.98 -20.57 -6.91
C LEU A 35 12.33 -20.08 -6.34
N ARG A 36 13.33 -19.79 -7.18
CA ARG A 36 14.68 -19.41 -6.73
C ARG A 36 15.05 -17.96 -7.03
N VAL A 37 14.37 -17.30 -7.96
CA VAL A 37 14.69 -15.92 -8.36
C VAL A 37 14.68 -14.94 -7.17
N ALA A 38 13.72 -15.05 -6.26
CA ALA A 38 13.63 -14.20 -5.08
C ALA A 38 14.85 -14.37 -4.15
N LEU A 39 15.37 -15.59 -4.02
CA LEU A 39 16.57 -15.88 -3.23
C LEU A 39 17.84 -15.33 -3.89
N SER A 40 17.91 -15.36 -5.22
CA SER A 40 18.99 -14.74 -5.98
C SER A 40 19.01 -13.23 -5.79
N ALA A 41 17.85 -12.57 -5.90
CA ALA A 41 17.71 -11.14 -5.64
C ALA A 41 18.08 -10.78 -4.19
N LEU A 42 17.60 -11.58 -3.23
CA LEU A 42 17.93 -11.39 -1.82
C LEU A 42 19.43 -11.52 -1.55
N THR A 43 20.11 -12.47 -2.20
CA THR A 43 21.57 -12.64 -2.04
C THR A 43 22.33 -11.39 -2.51
N MET A 44 21.87 -10.74 -3.59
CA MET A 44 22.45 -9.46 -4.03
C MET A 44 22.17 -8.35 -3.01
N ALA A 45 20.94 -8.27 -2.48
CA ALA A 45 20.58 -7.29 -1.45
C ALA A 45 21.40 -7.48 -0.16
N GLU A 46 21.62 -8.73 0.27
CA GLU A 46 22.46 -9.06 1.43
C GLU A 46 23.91 -8.67 1.19
N TYR A 47 24.44 -8.82 -0.03
CA TYR A 47 25.78 -8.32 -0.33
C TYR A 47 25.88 -6.80 -0.15
N PHE A 48 24.89 -6.04 -0.60
CA PHE A 48 24.85 -4.60 -0.40
C PHE A 48 24.73 -4.21 1.09
N ARG A 49 23.93 -4.95 1.86
CA ARG A 49 23.80 -4.75 3.32
C ARG A 49 25.09 -5.11 4.07
N ASP A 50 25.60 -6.32 3.88
CA ASP A 50 26.62 -6.92 4.74
C ASP A 50 28.05 -6.56 4.33
N VAL A 51 28.31 -6.48 3.02
CA VAL A 51 29.66 -6.20 2.48
C VAL A 51 29.82 -4.72 2.13
N GLN A 52 28.86 -4.16 1.38
CA GLN A 52 28.92 -2.74 0.97
C GLN A 52 28.42 -1.78 2.05
N LYS A 53 27.76 -2.28 3.10
CA LYS A 53 27.32 -1.49 4.26
C LYS A 53 26.37 -0.35 3.86
N GLN A 54 25.35 -0.71 3.07
CA GLN A 54 24.35 0.22 2.54
C GLN A 54 22.96 -0.14 3.04
N ASP A 55 22.08 0.86 3.12
CA ASP A 55 20.65 0.64 3.23
C ASP A 55 20.07 0.32 1.87
N VAL A 56 19.35 -0.80 1.78
CA VAL A 56 18.90 -1.39 0.51
C VAL A 56 17.38 -1.41 0.46
N LEU A 57 16.82 -0.96 -0.66
CA LEU A 57 15.42 -1.20 -0.98
C LEU A 57 15.30 -2.48 -1.82
N LEU A 58 14.51 -3.43 -1.35
CA LEU A 58 14.23 -4.68 -2.05
C LEU A 58 12.78 -4.70 -2.53
N PHE A 59 12.58 -4.69 -3.84
CA PHE A 59 11.26 -4.80 -4.45
C PHE A 59 11.02 -6.24 -4.91
N ILE A 60 9.97 -6.90 -4.40
CA ILE A 60 9.57 -8.23 -4.83
C ILE A 60 8.17 -8.14 -5.44
N ASP A 61 8.10 -8.26 -6.76
CA ASP A 61 6.85 -8.32 -7.51
C ASP A 61 6.82 -9.63 -8.33
N ASN A 62 6.07 -10.67 -7.95
CA ASN A 62 5.09 -10.78 -6.87
C ASN A 62 5.43 -11.95 -5.94
N ILE A 63 5.40 -11.74 -4.62
CA ILE A 63 5.80 -12.78 -3.65
C ILE A 63 4.85 -13.99 -3.68
N PHE A 64 3.59 -13.82 -4.06
CA PHE A 64 2.67 -14.95 -4.25
C PHE A 64 3.17 -15.93 -5.32
N ARG A 65 3.90 -15.44 -6.35
CA ARG A 65 4.44 -16.30 -7.42
C ARG A 65 5.56 -17.21 -6.92
N PHE A 66 6.29 -16.82 -5.87
CA PHE A 66 7.24 -17.69 -5.18
C PHE A 66 6.50 -18.89 -4.56
N THR A 67 5.40 -18.62 -3.83
CA THR A 67 4.55 -19.67 -3.26
C THR A 67 3.94 -20.58 -4.33
N GLN A 68 3.38 -20.00 -5.39
CA GLN A 68 2.79 -20.76 -6.50
C GLN A 68 3.81 -21.70 -7.15
N ALA A 69 5.01 -21.21 -7.43
CA ALA A 69 6.10 -22.01 -7.97
C ALA A 69 6.50 -23.15 -7.02
N GLY A 70 6.47 -22.90 -5.71
CA GLY A 70 6.69 -23.92 -4.67
C GLY A 70 5.67 -25.05 -4.73
N SER A 71 4.38 -24.73 -4.87
CA SER A 71 3.31 -25.73 -5.05
C SER A 71 3.52 -26.59 -6.30
N GLU A 72 3.90 -25.97 -7.42
CA GLU A 72 4.18 -26.68 -8.67
C GLU A 72 5.37 -27.65 -8.53
N VAL A 73 6.49 -27.18 -7.95
CA VAL A 73 7.67 -28.03 -7.70
C VAL A 73 7.34 -29.16 -6.72
N SER A 74 6.61 -28.87 -5.64
CA SER A 74 6.21 -29.85 -4.64
C SER A 74 5.37 -30.98 -5.24
N THR A 75 4.46 -30.63 -6.15
CA THR A 75 3.65 -31.60 -6.90
C THR A 75 4.52 -32.49 -7.78
N LEU A 76 5.49 -31.92 -8.50
CA LEU A 76 6.43 -32.69 -9.33
C LEU A 76 7.33 -33.62 -8.51
N LEU A 77 7.65 -33.26 -7.27
CA LEU A 77 8.41 -34.09 -6.34
C LEU A 77 7.56 -35.21 -5.69
N GLY A 78 6.26 -35.31 -5.99
CA GLY A 78 5.37 -36.32 -5.43
C GLY A 78 5.06 -36.11 -3.94
N ARG A 79 5.23 -34.90 -3.42
CA ARG A 79 4.84 -34.57 -2.04
C ARG A 79 3.32 -34.47 -1.96
N MET A 80 2.73 -34.99 -0.87
CA MET A 80 1.29 -34.81 -0.63
C MET A 80 0.98 -33.31 -0.43
N PRO A 81 -0.04 -32.76 -1.10
CA PRO A 81 -0.44 -31.37 -0.91
C PRO A 81 -1.07 -31.16 0.47
N SER A 82 -0.93 -29.95 0.98
CA SER A 82 -1.53 -29.48 2.23
C SER A 82 -2.85 -28.74 1.95
N ALA A 83 -3.30 -27.90 2.89
CA ALA A 83 -4.49 -27.07 2.77
C ALA A 83 -4.52 -26.32 1.41
N VAL A 84 -5.68 -26.34 0.76
CA VAL A 84 -5.97 -25.61 -0.49
C VAL A 84 -5.01 -25.98 -1.66
N GLY A 85 -4.24 -27.07 -1.55
CA GLY A 85 -3.34 -27.54 -2.60
C GLY A 85 -1.92 -26.97 -2.54
N TYR A 86 -1.57 -26.23 -1.49
CA TYR A 86 -0.20 -25.71 -1.30
C TYR A 86 0.78 -26.80 -0.86
N GLN A 87 2.08 -26.52 -1.02
CA GLN A 87 3.13 -27.40 -0.54
C GLN A 87 3.11 -27.53 1.00
N PRO A 88 3.40 -28.70 1.58
CA PRO A 88 3.46 -28.88 3.03
C PRO A 88 4.59 -28.05 3.68
N THR A 89 5.58 -27.63 2.89
CA THR A 89 6.74 -26.82 3.33
C THR A 89 6.53 -25.31 3.18
N LEU A 90 5.31 -24.84 2.94
CA LEU A 90 5.03 -23.44 2.61
C LEU A 90 5.58 -22.48 3.67
N ALA A 91 5.26 -22.72 4.94
CA ALA A 91 5.69 -21.87 6.04
C ALA A 91 7.21 -21.83 6.19
N ASP A 92 7.88 -22.99 6.06
CA ASP A 92 9.33 -23.08 6.17
C ASP A 92 10.04 -22.36 5.01
N GLU A 93 9.58 -22.56 3.77
CA GLU A 93 10.15 -21.91 2.59
C GLU A 93 9.94 -20.39 2.62
N MET A 94 8.76 -19.93 3.07
CA MET A 94 8.48 -18.52 3.27
C MET A 94 9.36 -17.92 4.37
N GLY A 95 9.46 -18.59 5.53
CA GLY A 95 10.30 -18.14 6.64
C GLY A 95 11.77 -18.03 6.26
N GLN A 96 12.31 -19.00 5.50
CA GLN A 96 13.70 -18.93 5.01
C GLN A 96 13.98 -17.70 4.14
N LEU A 97 13.00 -17.23 3.38
CA LEU A 97 13.13 -16.03 2.57
C LEU A 97 12.94 -14.77 3.43
N GLN A 98 11.86 -14.70 4.20
CA GLN A 98 11.45 -13.49 4.92
C GLN A 98 12.39 -13.16 6.09
N GLU A 99 12.87 -14.14 6.85
CA GLU A 99 13.74 -13.88 8.02
C GLU A 99 15.12 -13.32 7.62
N ARG A 100 15.54 -13.53 6.38
CA ARG A 100 16.77 -12.94 5.81
C ARG A 100 16.60 -11.47 5.44
N ILE A 101 15.36 -11.04 5.17
CA ILE A 101 14.98 -9.66 4.91
C ILE A 101 14.85 -8.94 6.25
N THR A 102 15.99 -8.51 6.78
CA THR A 102 16.05 -7.84 8.07
C THR A 102 17.20 -6.84 8.13
N SER A 103 17.15 -5.99 9.14
CA SER A 103 18.20 -5.02 9.46
C SER A 103 19.24 -5.67 10.37
N THR A 104 20.52 -5.57 9.99
CA THR A 104 21.64 -6.14 10.74
C THR A 104 22.73 -5.08 10.95
N ARG A 105 23.28 -5.00 12.17
CA ARG A 105 24.53 -4.28 12.48
C ARG A 105 24.64 -2.85 11.92
N GLY A 106 23.53 -2.11 11.87
CA GLY A 106 23.47 -0.71 11.44
C GLY A 106 23.12 -0.47 9.96
N HIS A 107 22.83 -1.53 9.20
CA HIS A 107 22.36 -1.44 7.82
C HIS A 107 21.06 -2.23 7.65
N SER A 108 20.20 -1.77 6.74
CA SER A 108 18.85 -2.30 6.58
C SER A 108 18.58 -2.82 5.17
N ILE A 109 17.74 -3.86 5.10
CA ILE A 109 17.00 -4.18 3.89
C ILE A 109 15.55 -3.80 4.18
N THR A 110 15.04 -2.76 3.50
CA THR A 110 13.62 -2.43 3.53
C THR A 110 12.96 -3.04 2.31
N SER A 111 12.12 -4.06 2.52
CA SER A 111 11.43 -4.71 1.41
C SER A 111 10.05 -4.13 1.17
N MET A 112 9.72 -3.89 -0.10
CA MET A 112 8.36 -3.68 -0.57
C MET A 112 7.95 -4.87 -1.43
N GLN A 113 6.92 -5.58 -0.98
CA GLN A 113 6.52 -6.85 -1.59
C GLN A 113 5.07 -6.75 -2.07
N ALA A 114 4.86 -6.97 -3.36
CA ALA A 114 3.51 -7.06 -3.92
C ALA A 114 2.96 -8.46 -3.60
N ILE A 115 1.81 -8.52 -2.94
CA ILE A 115 1.12 -9.75 -2.58
C ILE A 115 -0.17 -9.81 -3.39
N TYR A 116 -0.25 -10.78 -4.29
CA TYR A 116 -1.51 -11.11 -4.96
C TYR A 116 -2.37 -11.94 -4.00
N VAL A 117 -3.60 -11.47 -3.73
CA VAL A 117 -4.59 -12.20 -2.93
C VAL A 117 -5.50 -12.97 -3.90
N PRO A 118 -5.47 -14.32 -3.92
CA PRO A 118 -6.32 -15.11 -4.80
C PRO A 118 -7.79 -14.90 -4.47
N ALA A 119 -8.60 -14.57 -5.49
CA ALA A 119 -10.06 -14.43 -5.35
C ALA A 119 -10.51 -13.46 -4.24
N ASP A 120 -9.70 -12.46 -3.90
CA ASP A 120 -9.93 -11.51 -2.80
C ASP A 120 -10.10 -12.19 -1.41
N ASP A 121 -9.63 -13.44 -1.25
CA ASP A 121 -9.66 -14.20 0.01
C ASP A 121 -8.36 -14.04 0.81
N ILE A 122 -8.38 -13.14 1.80
CA ILE A 122 -7.26 -12.91 2.73
C ILE A 122 -6.98 -14.09 3.67
N THR A 123 -7.89 -15.07 3.74
CA THR A 123 -7.75 -16.27 4.58
C THR A 123 -7.02 -17.41 3.87
N ASP A 124 -6.71 -17.25 2.58
CA ASP A 124 -5.88 -18.20 1.85
C ASP A 124 -4.51 -18.39 2.56
N PRO A 125 -4.00 -19.64 2.65
CA PRO A 125 -2.74 -19.92 3.34
C PRO A 125 -1.53 -19.11 2.84
N ALA A 126 -1.47 -18.76 1.56
CA ALA A 126 -0.32 -18.03 0.98
C ALA A 126 -0.21 -16.57 1.48
N PRO A 127 -1.25 -15.70 1.35
CA PRO A 127 -1.20 -14.37 1.95
C PRO A 127 -1.14 -14.46 3.48
N HIS A 128 -1.86 -15.38 4.12
CA HIS A 128 -1.86 -15.51 5.58
C HIS A 128 -0.47 -15.78 6.16
N THR A 129 0.28 -16.73 5.58
CA THR A 129 1.66 -17.03 6.01
C THR A 129 2.61 -15.87 5.74
N THR A 130 2.40 -15.13 4.65
CA THR A 130 3.22 -13.95 4.32
C THR A 130 2.98 -12.82 5.32
N PHE A 131 1.72 -12.55 5.69
CA PHE A 131 1.35 -11.46 6.60
C PHE A 131 2.02 -11.56 7.97
N ALA A 132 2.29 -12.77 8.46
CA ALA A 132 2.96 -12.99 9.74
C ALA A 132 4.39 -12.41 9.79
N HIS A 133 5.02 -12.18 8.63
CA HIS A 133 6.39 -11.65 8.53
C HIS A 133 6.45 -10.15 8.19
N LEU A 134 5.31 -9.48 7.96
CA LEU A 134 5.30 -8.09 7.53
C LEU A 134 5.13 -7.12 8.72
N ASP A 135 5.98 -6.08 8.76
CA ASP A 135 5.85 -5.01 9.75
C ASP A 135 4.74 -4.00 9.42
N ALA A 136 4.38 -3.87 8.14
CA ALA A 136 3.31 -3.02 7.67
C ALA A 136 2.59 -3.66 6.48
N THR A 137 1.26 -3.52 6.45
CA THR A 137 0.40 -3.98 5.37
C THR A 137 -0.32 -2.79 4.76
N THR A 138 -0.19 -2.62 3.45
CA THR A 138 -0.96 -1.64 2.68
C THR A 138 -1.93 -2.40 1.78
N VAL A 139 -3.20 -2.37 2.14
CA VAL A 139 -4.25 -3.11 1.43
C VAL A 139 -4.82 -2.21 0.34
N LEU A 140 -4.86 -2.71 -0.90
CA LEU A 140 -5.49 -2.02 -2.02
C LEU A 140 -6.90 -2.57 -2.23
N SER A 141 -7.90 -1.69 -2.26
CA SER A 141 -9.31 -2.05 -2.26
C SER A 141 -10.01 -1.64 -3.56
N ARG A 142 -10.69 -2.61 -4.19
CA ARG A 142 -11.46 -2.37 -5.42
C ARG A 142 -12.59 -1.33 -5.22
N PRO A 143 -13.44 -1.41 -4.18
CA PRO A 143 -14.43 -0.37 -3.89
C PRO A 143 -13.86 1.05 -3.84
N ILE A 144 -12.64 1.23 -3.31
CA ILE A 144 -11.99 2.56 -3.27
C ILE A 144 -11.57 3.02 -4.67
N SER A 145 -11.02 2.11 -5.48
CA SER A 145 -10.65 2.42 -6.86
C SER A 145 -11.85 2.78 -7.76
N GLU A 146 -13.02 2.16 -7.50
CA GLU A 146 -14.28 2.44 -8.22
C GLU A 146 -14.82 3.84 -7.92
N LEU A 147 -14.46 4.42 -6.77
CA LEU A 147 -14.73 5.82 -6.44
C LEU A 147 -13.75 6.80 -7.12
N GLY A 148 -12.79 6.28 -7.90
CA GLY A 148 -11.74 7.07 -8.56
C GLY A 148 -10.64 7.56 -7.62
N ILE A 149 -10.57 7.04 -6.39
CA ILE A 149 -9.58 7.44 -5.38
C ILE A 149 -8.28 6.68 -5.63
N TYR A 150 -7.21 7.42 -5.94
CA TYR A 150 -5.87 6.88 -6.16
C TYR A 150 -4.84 7.60 -5.27
N PRO A 151 -3.94 6.85 -4.58
CA PRO A 151 -3.84 5.39 -4.54
C PRO A 151 -5.02 4.74 -3.81
N ALA A 152 -5.45 3.55 -4.25
CA ALA A 152 -6.65 2.86 -3.76
C ALA A 152 -6.41 2.14 -2.42
N VAL A 153 -5.72 2.78 -1.48
CA VAL A 153 -5.36 2.23 -0.17
C VAL A 153 -6.58 2.23 0.74
N ASP A 154 -6.86 1.09 1.38
CA ASP A 154 -7.86 1.01 2.43
C ASP A 154 -7.29 1.53 3.76
N PRO A 155 -7.77 2.67 4.28
CA PRO A 155 -7.21 3.28 5.49
C PRO A 155 -7.57 2.51 6.78
N LEU A 156 -8.58 1.64 6.75
CA LEU A 156 -9.02 0.86 7.91
C LEU A 156 -8.33 -0.51 7.94
N ASP A 157 -8.21 -1.17 6.78
CA ASP A 157 -7.59 -2.50 6.68
C ASP A 157 -6.05 -2.44 6.59
N SER A 158 -5.48 -1.28 6.24
CA SER A 158 -4.03 -1.08 6.26
C SER A 158 -3.50 -0.86 7.69
N THR A 159 -2.42 -1.56 8.01
CA THR A 159 -1.84 -1.57 9.36
C THR A 159 -0.33 -1.38 9.34
N SER A 160 0.21 -0.93 10.47
CA SER A 160 1.65 -0.82 10.66
C SER A 160 1.99 -1.00 12.13
N ARG A 161 3.05 -1.77 12.41
CA ARG A 161 3.55 -2.01 13.77
C ARG A 161 4.10 -0.76 14.44
N ILE A 162 4.60 0.20 13.65
CA ILE A 162 5.18 1.45 14.17
C ILE A 162 4.12 2.54 14.41
N LEU A 163 2.84 2.28 14.12
CA LEU A 163 1.73 3.17 14.48
C LEU A 163 1.45 3.10 15.99
N ASP A 164 2.43 3.54 16.78
CA ASP A 164 2.44 3.53 18.24
C ASP A 164 3.12 4.83 18.71
N PRO A 165 2.57 5.52 19.73
CA PRO A 165 3.06 6.83 20.16
C PRO A 165 4.53 6.80 20.60
N ARG A 166 5.07 5.63 21.00
CA ARG A 166 6.48 5.46 21.36
C ARG A 166 7.45 5.64 20.19
N TYR A 167 7.00 5.37 18.96
CA TYR A 167 7.84 5.48 17.76
C TYR A 167 7.57 6.75 16.96
N ILE A 168 6.29 7.12 16.79
CA ILE A 168 5.89 8.25 15.92
C ILE A 168 5.50 9.51 16.68
N GLY A 169 5.49 9.46 18.01
CA GLY A 169 5.05 10.56 18.88
C GLY A 169 3.52 10.63 19.05
N GLU A 170 3.11 11.21 20.16
CA GLU A 170 1.69 11.34 20.56
C GLU A 170 0.83 12.09 19.54
N HIS A 171 1.39 13.17 18.97
CA HIS A 171 0.64 14.03 18.06
C HIS A 171 0.24 13.29 16.77
N HIS A 172 1.19 12.62 16.12
CA HIS A 172 0.93 11.84 14.92
C HIS A 172 -0.04 10.68 15.22
N PHE A 173 0.21 9.93 16.30
CA PHE A 173 -0.63 8.80 16.70
C PHE A 173 -2.09 9.21 16.96
N ARG A 174 -2.30 10.32 17.68
CA ARG A 174 -3.63 10.84 17.99
C ARG A 174 -4.38 11.26 16.73
N VAL A 175 -3.73 11.98 15.81
CA VAL A 175 -4.35 12.42 14.55
C VAL A 175 -4.73 11.22 13.70
N ALA A 176 -3.82 10.25 13.51
CA ALA A 176 -4.09 9.05 12.73
C ALA A 176 -5.29 8.24 13.30
N ASN A 177 -5.35 8.04 14.62
CA ASN A 177 -6.46 7.33 15.25
C ASN A 177 -7.79 8.08 15.12
N ARG A 178 -7.78 9.42 15.24
CA ARG A 178 -8.99 10.23 15.06
C ARG A 178 -9.53 10.12 13.63
N ILE A 179 -8.65 10.11 12.64
CA ILE A 179 -9.03 9.87 11.24
C ILE A 179 -9.64 8.47 11.07
N LYS A 180 -9.00 7.43 11.61
CA LYS A 180 -9.54 6.07 11.58
C LYS A 180 -10.92 5.97 12.25
N GLN A 181 -11.13 6.63 13.39
CA GLN A 181 -12.43 6.66 14.08
C GLN A 181 -13.52 7.34 13.25
N ILE A 182 -13.22 8.46 12.60
CA ILE A 182 -14.17 9.15 11.72
C ILE A 182 -14.55 8.24 10.54
N LEU A 183 -13.56 7.60 9.91
CA LEU A 183 -13.80 6.71 8.77
C LEU A 183 -14.55 5.42 9.17
N GLN A 184 -14.26 4.86 10.35
CA GLN A 184 -14.97 3.69 10.86
C GLN A 184 -16.44 4.04 11.14
N ARG A 185 -16.71 5.15 11.85
CA ARG A 185 -18.09 5.57 12.10
C ARG A 185 -18.83 5.92 10.81
N TYR A 186 -18.14 6.47 9.81
CA TYR A 186 -18.73 6.66 8.49
C TYR A 186 -19.13 5.32 7.84
N LYS A 187 -18.26 4.31 7.89
CA LYS A 187 -18.57 2.95 7.39
C LYS A 187 -19.81 2.36 8.08
N ASP A 188 -19.91 2.50 9.40
CA ASP A 188 -21.07 2.01 10.17
C ASP A 188 -22.37 2.73 9.78
N LEU A 189 -22.29 4.02 9.39
CA LEU A 189 -23.42 4.82 8.95
C LEU A 189 -23.81 4.57 7.47
N GLN A 190 -22.94 3.98 6.64
CA GLN A 190 -23.22 3.78 5.21
C GLN A 190 -24.46 2.91 4.96
N ASP A 191 -24.65 1.85 5.74
CA ASP A 191 -25.83 0.97 5.63
C ASP A 191 -27.12 1.72 5.96
N ILE A 192 -27.08 2.57 6.99
CA ILE A 192 -28.21 3.42 7.38
C ILE A 192 -28.52 4.43 6.27
N ILE A 193 -27.50 5.09 5.73
CA ILE A 193 -27.64 6.06 4.63
C ILE A 193 -28.23 5.40 3.38
N ALA A 194 -27.83 4.16 3.08
CA ALA A 194 -28.32 3.42 1.92
C ALA A 194 -29.82 3.08 2.03
N ILE A 195 -30.35 2.88 3.23
CA ILE A 195 -31.75 2.51 3.48
C ILE A 195 -32.65 3.72 3.72
N LEU A 196 -32.22 4.64 4.58
CA LEU A 196 -33.04 5.75 5.08
C LEU A 196 -32.72 7.09 4.42
N GLY A 197 -31.54 7.22 3.81
CA GLY A 197 -31.03 8.49 3.29
C GLY A 197 -30.27 9.31 4.35
N ILE A 198 -29.56 10.34 3.88
CA ILE A 198 -28.68 11.17 4.73
C ILE A 198 -29.47 12.13 5.65
N ASP A 199 -30.70 12.48 5.27
CA ASP A 199 -31.52 13.44 5.98
C ASP A 199 -32.09 12.88 7.30
N GLU A 200 -32.12 11.56 7.45
CA GLU A 200 -32.59 10.84 8.64
C GLU A 200 -31.51 10.72 9.72
N LEU A 201 -30.28 11.13 9.42
CA LEU A 201 -29.19 11.13 10.39
C LEU A 201 -29.29 12.31 11.37
N SER A 202 -28.76 12.10 12.58
CA SER A 202 -28.57 13.20 13.53
C SER A 202 -27.68 14.29 12.93
N GLU A 203 -27.82 15.54 13.39
CA GLU A 203 -26.99 16.65 12.90
C GLU A 203 -25.49 16.37 13.09
N GLU A 204 -25.13 15.73 14.22
CA GLU A 204 -23.75 15.34 14.52
C GLU A 204 -23.23 14.27 13.54
N ASP A 205 -24.04 13.26 13.21
CA ASP A 205 -23.67 12.23 12.24
C ASP A 205 -23.59 12.80 10.82
N ARG A 206 -24.46 13.75 10.46
CA ARG A 206 -24.37 14.45 9.17
C ARG A 206 -23.05 15.21 9.02
N ILE A 207 -22.63 15.91 10.07
CA ILE A 207 -21.33 16.61 10.09
C ILE A 207 -20.19 15.58 9.96
N LEU A 208 -20.26 14.47 10.69
CA LEU A 208 -19.25 13.41 10.63
C LEU A 208 -19.15 12.80 9.23
N VAL A 209 -20.28 12.50 8.59
CA VAL A 209 -20.33 11.98 7.22
C VAL A 209 -19.70 12.97 6.24
N GLY A 210 -20.01 14.27 6.36
CA GLY A 210 -19.39 15.31 5.54
C GLY A 210 -17.87 15.36 5.71
N ARG A 211 -17.37 15.29 6.94
CA ARG A 211 -15.92 15.21 7.23
C ARG A 211 -15.29 13.94 6.67
N ALA A 212 -15.93 12.79 6.87
CA ALA A 212 -15.43 11.51 6.40
C ALA A 212 -15.29 11.48 4.88
N ARG A 213 -16.27 12.00 4.12
CA ARG A 213 -16.19 12.09 2.65
C ARG A 213 -15.06 12.99 2.17
N ARG A 214 -14.83 14.13 2.85
CA ARG A 214 -13.67 15.00 2.57
C ARG A 214 -12.36 14.30 2.85
N ILE A 215 -12.23 13.66 4.01
CA ILE A 215 -11.04 12.87 4.40
C ILE A 215 -10.77 11.76 3.38
N GLN A 216 -11.81 11.01 3.00
CA GLN A 216 -11.70 9.90 2.04
C GLN A 216 -11.17 10.40 0.68
N ARG A 217 -11.64 11.56 0.20
CA ARG A 217 -11.12 12.18 -1.01
C ARG A 217 -9.72 12.75 -0.83
N PHE A 218 -9.42 13.35 0.32
CA PHE A 218 -8.10 13.92 0.60
C PHE A 218 -7.00 12.87 0.76
N LEU A 219 -7.36 11.61 1.02
CA LEU A 219 -6.44 10.48 0.94
C LEU A 219 -6.00 10.15 -0.50
N SER A 220 -6.69 10.68 -1.53
CA SER A 220 -6.20 10.63 -2.90
C SER A 220 -5.10 11.65 -3.15
N GLN A 221 -4.12 11.28 -3.96
CA GLN A 221 -2.98 12.12 -4.27
C GLN A 221 -2.59 11.98 -5.74
N ASN A 222 -2.28 13.11 -6.36
CA ASN A 222 -1.63 13.21 -7.66
C ASN A 222 -0.19 12.66 -7.59
N THR A 223 0.06 11.48 -8.17
CA THR A 223 1.39 10.87 -8.22
C THR A 223 2.18 11.28 -9.47
N PHE A 224 3.51 11.35 -9.37
CA PHE A 224 4.37 11.74 -10.48
C PHE A 224 4.24 10.81 -11.70
N VAL A 225 4.11 9.50 -11.45
CA VAL A 225 3.94 8.48 -12.50
C VAL A 225 2.57 8.55 -13.18
N ALA A 226 1.55 9.03 -12.49
CA ALA A 226 0.20 9.12 -13.04
C ALA A 226 0.03 10.33 -13.99
N LYS A 227 0.98 11.27 -14.05
CA LYS A 227 0.89 12.48 -14.89
C LYS A 227 0.57 12.17 -16.35
N VAL A 228 1.11 11.07 -16.89
CA VAL A 228 0.87 10.65 -18.28
C VAL A 228 -0.61 10.31 -18.54
N PHE A 229 -1.31 9.83 -17.51
CA PHE A 229 -2.73 9.44 -17.59
C PHE A 229 -3.67 10.55 -17.16
N THR A 230 -3.30 11.33 -16.14
CA THR A 230 -4.16 12.34 -15.52
C THR A 230 -3.96 13.74 -16.07
N GLY A 231 -2.79 14.03 -16.65
CA GLY A 231 -2.37 15.39 -17.02
C GLY A 231 -2.07 16.30 -15.82
N ILE A 232 -2.18 15.80 -14.58
CA ILE A 232 -1.95 16.56 -13.35
C ILE A 232 -0.51 16.30 -12.89
N ASP A 233 0.23 17.37 -12.61
CA ASP A 233 1.58 17.26 -12.04
C ASP A 233 1.54 16.53 -10.70
N GLY A 234 2.50 15.64 -10.46
CA GLY A 234 2.61 14.92 -9.19
C GLY A 234 3.01 15.85 -8.04
N SER A 235 2.59 15.51 -6.83
CA SER A 235 2.93 16.23 -5.61
C SER A 235 3.73 15.36 -4.65
N PHE A 236 4.58 16.00 -3.84
CA PHE A 236 5.22 15.40 -2.68
C PHE A 236 4.77 16.18 -1.44
N VAL A 237 4.33 15.47 -0.41
CA VAL A 237 3.70 16.06 0.78
C VAL A 237 4.55 15.74 2.00
N PRO A 238 5.14 16.75 2.67
CA PRO A 238 5.89 16.54 3.90
C PRO A 238 5.03 15.97 5.03
N LEU A 239 5.60 15.07 5.84
CA LEU A 239 4.89 14.43 6.95
C LEU A 239 4.24 15.44 7.91
N SER A 240 4.92 16.52 8.24
CA SER A 240 4.41 17.57 9.12
C SER A 240 3.16 18.25 8.55
N GLU A 241 3.13 18.47 7.24
CA GLU A 241 1.98 19.07 6.55
C GLU A 241 0.82 18.09 6.48
N THR A 242 1.09 16.80 6.23
CA THR A 242 0.07 15.73 6.28
C THR A 242 -0.62 15.69 7.63
N ILE A 243 0.14 15.66 8.74
CA ILE A 243 -0.43 15.60 10.09
C ILE A 243 -1.27 16.85 10.39
N ALA A 244 -0.74 18.05 10.09
CA ALA A 244 -1.46 19.30 10.30
C ALA A 244 -2.75 19.38 9.46
N ALA A 245 -2.72 18.89 8.22
CA ALA A 245 -3.85 18.89 7.32
C ALA A 245 -4.99 17.99 7.82
N PHE A 246 -4.66 16.74 8.18
CA PHE A 246 -5.64 15.81 8.72
C PHE A 246 -6.18 16.25 10.09
N GLU A 247 -5.36 16.88 10.93
CA GLU A 247 -5.85 17.47 12.18
C GLU A 247 -6.87 18.59 11.92
N ALA A 248 -6.57 19.51 10.98
CA ALA A 248 -7.48 20.58 10.60
C ALA A 248 -8.81 20.07 10.01
N LEU A 249 -8.77 18.99 9.23
CA LEU A 249 -9.96 18.31 8.73
C LEU A 249 -10.78 17.68 9.85
N ALA A 250 -10.12 16.98 10.77
CA ALA A 250 -10.79 16.36 11.90
C ALA A 250 -11.41 17.39 12.86
N ASP A 251 -10.80 18.57 13.00
CA ASP A 251 -11.29 19.73 13.76
C ASP A 251 -12.45 20.48 13.08
N GLY A 252 -12.74 20.18 11.81
CA GLY A 252 -13.81 20.83 11.07
C GLY A 252 -13.46 22.21 10.52
N LYS A 253 -12.18 22.61 10.51
CA LYS A 253 -11.75 23.91 9.96
C LYS A 253 -12.12 24.07 8.49
N TYR A 254 -12.23 22.95 7.77
CA TYR A 254 -12.57 22.87 6.35
C TYR A 254 -14.01 22.40 6.07
N ASP A 255 -14.91 22.45 7.07
CA ASP A 255 -16.29 22.00 6.89
C ASP A 255 -17.11 22.84 5.91
N HIS A 256 -16.64 24.05 5.61
CA HIS A 256 -17.23 24.95 4.63
C HIS A 256 -16.79 24.64 3.18
N VAL A 257 -15.74 23.83 2.99
CA VAL A 257 -15.16 23.55 1.68
C VAL A 257 -15.92 22.41 0.99
N PRO A 258 -16.25 22.53 -0.32
CA PRO A 258 -16.91 21.47 -1.07
C PRO A 258 -16.04 20.22 -1.16
N GLU A 259 -16.67 19.03 -1.09
CA GLU A 259 -15.97 17.74 -1.15
C GLU A 259 -15.12 17.57 -2.43
N GLN A 260 -15.51 18.21 -3.54
CA GLN A 260 -14.82 18.13 -4.83
C GLN A 260 -13.41 18.74 -4.77
N ALA A 261 -13.20 19.73 -3.90
CA ALA A 261 -11.91 20.39 -3.77
C ALA A 261 -10.82 19.48 -3.18
N PHE A 262 -11.20 18.39 -2.48
CA PHE A 262 -10.27 17.47 -1.82
C PHE A 262 -9.72 16.38 -2.74
N PHE A 263 -10.25 16.25 -3.96
CA PHE A 263 -9.89 15.16 -4.85
C PHE A 263 -8.57 15.43 -5.57
N MET A 264 -7.65 14.46 -5.60
CA MET A 264 -6.33 14.49 -6.28
C MET A 264 -5.54 15.76 -5.95
N CYS A 265 -5.22 15.95 -4.67
CA CYS A 265 -4.47 17.11 -4.16
C CYS A 265 -3.18 16.67 -3.46
N GLY A 266 -2.16 17.52 -3.46
CA GLY A 266 -0.95 17.30 -2.66
C GLY A 266 -1.09 17.85 -1.24
N GLY A 267 -1.68 19.02 -1.07
CA GLY A 267 -1.82 19.62 0.26
C GLY A 267 -3.08 20.46 0.40
N LEU A 268 -3.24 21.09 1.57
CA LEU A 268 -4.37 21.99 1.82
C LEU A 268 -4.34 23.22 0.90
N GLU A 269 -3.16 23.68 0.47
CA GLU A 269 -3.04 24.77 -0.50
C GLU A 269 -3.71 24.43 -1.84
N ASP A 270 -3.59 23.18 -2.30
CA ASP A 270 -4.27 22.72 -3.51
C ASP A 270 -5.78 22.66 -3.32
N VAL A 271 -6.22 22.25 -2.13
CA VAL A 271 -7.65 22.23 -1.75
C VAL A 271 -8.22 23.64 -1.77
N GLU A 272 -7.55 24.60 -1.15
CA GLU A 272 -7.98 26.00 -1.12
C GLU A 272 -8.04 26.61 -2.52
N ARG A 273 -7.03 26.34 -3.36
CA ARG A 273 -7.01 26.78 -4.77
C ARG A 273 -8.19 26.21 -5.55
N LYS A 274 -8.44 24.90 -5.46
CA LYS A 274 -9.59 24.25 -6.14
C LYS A 274 -10.92 24.75 -5.59
N ALA A 275 -11.03 24.98 -4.28
CA ALA A 275 -12.23 25.54 -3.67
C ALA A 275 -12.54 26.94 -4.22
N ALA A 276 -11.51 27.78 -4.38
CA ALA A 276 -11.65 29.11 -4.96
C ALA A 276 -12.03 29.09 -6.44
N GLU A 277 -11.58 28.08 -7.21
CA GLU A 277 -12.00 27.87 -8.59
C GLU A 277 -13.46 27.42 -8.69
N LEU A 278 -13.88 26.48 -7.84
CA LEU A 278 -15.26 26.02 -7.78
C LEU A 278 -16.25 27.11 -7.34
N ALA A 279 -15.82 28.05 -6.49
CA ALA A 279 -16.64 29.18 -6.07
C ALA A 279 -16.83 30.24 -7.17
N LYS A 280 -16.04 30.20 -8.26
CA LYS A 280 -16.15 31.12 -9.41
C LYS A 280 -17.08 30.59 -10.51
N LEU A 281 -17.45 29.31 -10.46
CA LEU A 281 -18.38 28.64 -11.38
C LEU A 281 -19.82 28.78 -10.87
#